data_AF-A0A0A7CCR8-F1
#
_entry.id   AF-A0A0A7CCR8-F1
#
_cell.length_a   1.000
_cell.length_b   1.000
_cell.length_c   1.000
_cell.angle_alpha   90.00
_cell.angle_beta   90.00
_cell.angle_gamma   90.00
#
_symmetry.space_group_name_H-M   'P 1'
#
loop_
_entity.id
_entity.type
_entity.pdbx_description
1 polymer ?
#
loop_
_entity_poly.entity_id
_entity_poly.type
_entity_poly.pdbx_seq_one_letter_code
_entity_poly.pdbx_strand_id
1 'polypeptide(L)'
;LSSKLGLRIWRDDKEHYIEFAHGDAVAPLKVVGDAPGKRGTEVTFLASTETFKNIEYDFATLEHRLRELAFLNSGVNIALSDMRHAVEKREEMHYSGGVEEFVKYLDRNKKA
;
A
#
# COMPACT_ATOMS: atom_id res chain seq x y z
N LEU A 1 -1.17 -2.07 17.18
CA LEU A 1 -0.65 -2.97 16.12
C LEU A 1 0.56 -2.40 15.39
N SER A 2 0.65 -1.08 15.19
CA SER A 2 1.87 -0.41 14.73
C SER A 2 2.64 0.20 15.90
N SER A 3 3.97 0.26 15.82
CA SER A 3 4.80 1.05 16.74
C SER A 3 4.82 2.52 16.31
N LYS A 4 4.86 2.77 14.99
CA LYS A 4 4.81 4.09 14.37
C LYS A 4 3.84 4.09 13.19
N LEU A 5 3.06 5.16 13.02
CA LEU A 5 2.25 5.40 11.83
C LEU A 5 2.29 6.89 11.47
N GLY A 6 2.58 7.19 10.21
CA GLY A 6 2.43 8.52 9.61
C GLY A 6 1.27 8.51 8.62
N LEU A 7 0.40 9.51 8.71
CA LEU A 7 -0.72 9.70 7.80
C LEU A 7 -0.57 11.07 7.13
N ARG A 8 -0.41 11.06 5.80
CA ARG A 8 -0.43 12.24 4.95
C ARG A 8 -1.73 12.29 4.16
N ILE A 9 -2.39 13.43 4.16
CA ILE A 9 -3.65 13.65 3.43
C ILE A 9 -3.47 14.89 2.55
N TRP A 10 -3.71 14.74 1.25
CA TRP A 10 -3.76 15.87 0.32
C TRP A 10 -5.22 16.18 0.00
N ARG A 11 -5.67 17.35 0.45
CA ARG A 11 -7.05 17.82 0.32
C ARG A 11 -7.08 19.35 0.33
N ASP A 12 -8.00 19.93 -0.45
CA ASP A 12 -8.21 21.39 -0.50
C ASP A 12 -6.91 22.17 -0.79
N ASP A 13 -6.09 21.64 -1.71
CA ASP A 13 -4.76 22.15 -2.09
C ASP A 13 -3.77 22.29 -0.93
N LYS A 14 -4.00 21.56 0.16
CA LYS A 14 -3.14 21.49 1.34
C LYS A 14 -2.67 20.07 1.60
N GLU A 15 -1.47 19.98 2.17
CA GLU A 15 -0.95 18.76 2.76
C GLU A 15 -1.16 18.78 4.27
N HIS A 16 -1.85 17.76 4.78
CA HIS A 16 -2.06 17.53 6.19
C HIS A 16 -1.24 16.34 6.65
N TYR A 17 -0.68 16.42 7.86
CA TYR A 17 0.11 15.34 8.44
C TYR A 17 -0.23 15.13 9.90
N ILE A 18 -0.30 13.85 10.29
CA ILE A 18 -0.40 13.41 11.68
C ILE A 18 0.45 12.16 11.88
N GLU A 19 1.06 12.06 13.06
CA GLU A 19 1.85 10.90 13.47
C GLU A 19 1.20 10.23 14.69
N PHE A 20 1.27 8.90 14.72
CA PHE A 20 0.82 8.08 15.82
C PHE A 20 1.97 7.20 16.31
N ALA A 21 2.04 6.98 17.62
CA ALA A 21 2.95 6.06 18.28
C ALA A 21 2.13 5.09 19.12
N HIS A 22 2.30 3.78 18.89
CA HIS A 22 1.55 2.71 19.58
C HIS A 22 0.01 2.85 19.54
N GLY A 23 -0.54 3.64 18.60
CA GLY A 23 -1.97 3.88 18.45
C GLY A 23 -2.43 5.27 18.93
N ASP A 24 -1.61 5.96 19.72
CA ASP A 24 -1.92 7.30 20.23
C ASP A 24 -1.39 8.38 19.29
N ALA A 25 -2.18 9.44 19.10
CA ALA A 25 -1.75 10.60 18.32
C ALA A 25 -0.62 11.33 19.06
N VAL A 26 0.54 11.47 18.40
CA VAL A 26 1.71 12.17 18.95
C VAL A 26 1.48 13.69 18.97
N ALA A 27 0.70 14.18 18.00
CA ALA A 27 0.29 15.57 17.90
C ALA A 27 -1.05 15.68 17.15
N PRO A 28 -1.79 16.80 17.29
CA PRO A 28 -2.95 17.08 16.45
C PRO A 28 -2.59 17.13 14.96
N LEU A 29 -3.57 16.87 14.11
CA LEU A 29 -3.44 17.02 12.66
C LEU A 29 -3.01 18.46 12.32
N LYS A 30 -1.93 18.60 11.56
CA LYS A 30 -1.39 19.90 11.14
C LYS A 30 -1.30 20.00 9.63
N VAL A 31 -1.48 21.22 9.12
CA VAL A 31 -1.13 21.56 7.74
C VAL A 31 0.39 21.71 7.67
N VAL A 32 1.05 20.96 6.80
CA VAL A 32 2.52 20.96 6.64
C VAL A 32 3.00 21.64 5.36
N GLY A 33 2.09 21.94 4.44
CA GLY A 33 2.43 22.67 3.22
C GLY A 33 1.27 22.81 2.24
N ASP A 34 1.54 23.49 1.13
CA ASP A 34 0.65 23.56 -0.02
C ASP A 34 0.84 22.34 -0.92
N ALA A 35 -0.26 21.87 -1.51
CA ALA A 35 -0.28 20.73 -2.41
C ALA A 35 -1.27 20.93 -3.57
N PRO A 36 -1.13 22.00 -4.36
CA PRO A 36 -2.07 22.34 -5.42
C PRO A 36 -2.19 21.22 -6.45
N GLY A 37 -3.42 20.80 -6.72
CA GLY A 37 -3.72 19.74 -7.69
C GLY A 37 -3.40 18.31 -7.22
N LYS A 38 -2.88 18.11 -6.01
CA LYS A 38 -2.67 16.77 -5.43
C LYS A 38 -3.85 16.38 -4.55
N ARG A 39 -4.34 15.15 -4.70
CA ARG A 39 -5.42 14.58 -3.88
C ARG A 39 -5.12 13.13 -3.55
N GLY A 40 -5.46 12.72 -2.33
CA GLY A 40 -5.32 11.34 -1.88
C GLY A 40 -4.78 11.23 -0.47
N THR A 41 -4.45 10.00 -0.09
CA THR A 41 -3.97 9.67 1.25
C THR A 41 -2.76 8.75 1.12
N GLU A 42 -1.73 9.02 1.89
CA GLU A 42 -0.58 8.15 2.07
C GLU A 42 -0.53 7.70 3.54
N VAL A 43 -0.36 6.39 3.72
CA VAL A 43 -0.22 5.77 5.01
C VAL A 43 1.12 5.06 5.05
N THR A 44 1.96 5.42 6.01
CA THR A 44 3.23 4.74 6.28
C THR A 44 3.17 4.20 7.69
N PHE A 45 3.44 2.90 7.88
CA PHE A 45 3.43 2.31 9.21
C PHE A 45 4.58 1.33 9.39
N LEU A 46 4.98 1.16 10.65
CA LEU A 46 5.89 0.12 11.10
C LEU A 46 5.13 -0.82 12.03
N ALA A 47 5.09 -2.11 11.71
CA ALA A 47 4.45 -3.11 12.56
C ALA A 47 5.14 -3.19 13.94
N SER A 48 4.34 -3.34 15.00
CA SER A 48 4.88 -3.44 16.37
C SER A 48 5.49 -4.82 16.62
N THR A 49 6.76 -4.84 17.02
CA THR A 49 7.48 -6.06 17.44
C THR A 49 6.96 -6.64 18.77
N GLU A 50 6.23 -5.84 19.56
CA GLU A 50 5.56 -6.31 20.78
C GLU A 50 4.34 -7.17 20.45
N THR A 51 3.69 -6.91 19.31
CA THR A 51 2.50 -7.66 18.87
C THR A 51 2.86 -8.78 17.90
N PHE A 52 3.77 -8.53 16.97
CA PHE A 52 4.14 -9.48 15.91
C PHE A 52 5.52 -10.09 16.15
N LYS A 53 5.59 -11.42 16.09
CA LYS A 53 6.87 -12.15 16.18
C LYS A 53 7.74 -12.01 14.93
N ASN A 54 7.12 -11.86 13.77
CA ASN A 54 7.79 -11.63 12.50
C ASN A 54 7.18 -10.37 11.85
N ILE A 55 8.03 -9.40 11.54
CA ILE A 55 7.66 -8.13 10.90
C ILE A 55 8.27 -7.99 9.50
N GLU A 56 8.90 -9.05 8.98
CA GLU A 56 9.37 -9.08 7.60
C GLU A 56 8.18 -9.19 6.66
N TYR A 57 8.08 -8.23 5.74
CA TYR A 57 7.08 -8.22 4.69
C TYR A 57 7.54 -9.12 3.54
N ASP A 58 6.76 -10.16 3.26
CA ASP A 58 7.01 -11.07 2.14
C ASP A 58 6.46 -10.49 0.84
N PHE A 59 7.34 -10.25 -0.13
CA PHE A 59 6.97 -9.64 -1.40
C PHE A 59 5.99 -10.50 -2.18
N ALA A 60 6.21 -11.82 -2.27
CA ALA A 60 5.38 -12.72 -3.05
C ALA A 60 3.95 -12.78 -2.52
N THR A 61 3.79 -12.76 -1.19
CA THR A 61 2.49 -12.71 -0.53
C THR A 61 1.74 -11.41 -0.85
N LEU A 62 2.42 -10.25 -0.76
CA LEU A 62 1.83 -8.96 -1.10
C LEU A 62 1.47 -8.88 -2.58
N GLU A 63 2.38 -9.29 -3.44
CA GLU A 63 2.19 -9.33 -4.89
C GLU A 63 0.96 -10.16 -5.26
N HIS A 64 0.84 -11.38 -4.72
CA HIS A 64 -0.31 -12.25 -4.98
C HIS A 64 -1.63 -11.56 -4.60
N ARG A 65 -1.71 -10.99 -3.38
CA ARG A 65 -2.93 -10.31 -2.91
C ARG A 65 -3.26 -9.04 -3.69
N LEU A 66 -2.26 -8.23 -4.01
CA LEU A 66 -2.46 -7.01 -4.78
C LEU A 66 -2.85 -7.32 -6.23
N ARG A 67 -2.33 -8.42 -6.80
CA ARG A 67 -2.70 -8.89 -8.13
C ARG A 67 -4.16 -9.34 -8.18
N GLU A 68 -4.62 -10.10 -7.17
CA GLU A 68 -6.04 -10.43 -7.00
C GLU A 68 -6.90 -9.15 -6.99
N LEU A 69 -6.52 -8.14 -6.20
CA LEU A 69 -7.24 -6.88 -6.11
C LEU A 69 -7.25 -6.10 -7.43
N ALA A 70 -6.15 -6.08 -8.18
CA ALA A 70 -6.05 -5.40 -9.46
C ALA A 70 -6.98 -6.04 -10.51
N PHE A 71 -7.15 -7.37 -10.49
CA PHE A 71 -8.13 -8.02 -11.36
C PHE A 71 -9.58 -7.73 -10.98
N LEU A 72 -9.89 -7.69 -9.67
CA LEU A 72 -11.25 -7.42 -9.20
C LEU A 72 -11.69 -5.97 -9.40
N ASN A 73 -10.73 -5.03 -9.40
CA ASN A 73 -10.98 -3.60 -9.58
C ASN A 73 -10.46 -3.14 -10.95
N SER A 74 -11.23 -3.43 -12.01
CA SER A 74 -10.84 -3.07 -13.38
C SER A 74 -10.57 -1.57 -13.52
N GLY A 75 -9.45 -1.24 -14.16
CA GLY A 75 -9.00 0.14 -14.36
C GLY A 75 -8.24 0.77 -13.19
N VAL A 76 -8.03 0.04 -12.08
CA VAL A 76 -7.11 0.47 -11.02
C VAL A 76 -5.69 0.04 -11.39
N ASN A 77 -4.74 0.96 -11.25
CA ASN A 77 -3.32 0.68 -11.36
C ASN A 77 -2.72 0.52 -9.95
N ILE A 78 -2.10 -0.63 -9.69
CA ILE A 78 -1.41 -0.92 -8.44
C ILE A 78 0.07 -1.13 -8.75
N ALA A 79 0.93 -0.33 -8.12
CA ALA A 79 2.38 -0.51 -8.15
C ALA A 79 2.88 -1.02 -6.80
N LEU A 80 3.61 -2.13 -6.80
CA LEU A 80 4.30 -2.70 -5.64
C LEU A 80 5.81 -2.56 -5.84
N SER A 81 6.49 -1.85 -4.94
CA SER A 81 7.94 -1.65 -4.96
C SER A 81 8.57 -2.12 -3.65
N ASP A 82 9.66 -2.88 -3.76
CA ASP A 82 10.54 -3.25 -2.64
C ASP A 82 11.88 -2.54 -2.77
N MET A 83 12.14 -1.64 -1.83
CA MET A 83 13.34 -0.82 -1.76
C MET A 83 14.37 -1.33 -0.72
N ARG A 84 14.19 -2.54 -0.17
CA ARG A 84 15.13 -3.12 0.82
C ARG A 84 16.48 -3.52 0.23
N HIS A 85 16.51 -3.80 -1.08
CA HIS A 85 17.71 -4.26 -1.79
C HIS A 85 18.35 -3.13 -2.60
N ALA A 86 19.61 -3.30 -3.01
CA ALA A 86 20.32 -2.33 -3.85
C ALA A 86 19.65 -2.12 -5.22
N VAL A 87 18.94 -3.14 -5.71
CA VAL A 87 18.12 -3.07 -6.91
C VAL A 87 16.66 -3.11 -6.49
N GLU A 88 15.89 -2.09 -6.88
CA GLU A 88 14.44 -2.06 -6.66
C GLU A 88 13.78 -3.25 -7.35
N LYS A 89 13.00 -4.02 -6.60
CA LYS A 89 12.07 -4.99 -7.18
C LYS A 89 10.71 -4.30 -7.31
N ARG A 90 10.24 -4.14 -8.55
CA ARG A 90 8.99 -3.43 -8.86
C ARG A 90 8.08 -4.27 -9.73
N GLU A 91 6.80 -4.31 -9.38
CA GLU A 91 5.73 -4.94 -10.15
C GLU A 91 4.58 -3.94 -10.35
N GLU A 92 4.11 -3.81 -11.59
CA GLU A 92 2.95 -2.99 -11.94
C GLU A 92 1.79 -3.89 -12.39
N MET A 93 0.62 -3.66 -11.81
CA MET A 93 -0.58 -4.48 -11.98
C MET A 93 -1.73 -3.58 -12.41
N HIS A 94 -2.13 -3.71 -13.67
CA HIS A 94 -3.25 -3.00 -14.24
C HIS A 94 -3.98 -3.92 -15.22
N TYR A 95 -5.25 -4.19 -14.91
CA TYR A 95 -6.07 -5.14 -15.67
C TYR A 95 -7.41 -4.51 -16.04
N SER A 96 -7.84 -4.80 -17.26
CA SER A 96 -9.14 -4.35 -17.80
C SER A 96 -10.15 -5.49 -17.96
N GLY A 97 -9.70 -6.75 -17.96
CA GLY A 97 -10.54 -7.92 -18.20
C GLY A 97 -11.33 -8.43 -17.00
N GLY A 98 -11.18 -7.81 -15.83
CA GLY A 98 -11.97 -8.10 -14.63
C GLY A 98 -11.81 -9.54 -14.13
N VAL A 99 -12.90 -10.10 -13.58
CA VAL A 99 -12.95 -11.45 -12.99
C VAL A 99 -12.66 -12.55 -14.02
N GLU A 100 -13.03 -12.38 -15.29
CA GLU A 100 -12.75 -13.39 -16.33
C GLU A 100 -11.25 -13.59 -16.56
N GLU A 101 -10.48 -12.50 -16.53
CA GLU A 101 -9.02 -12.53 -16.67
C GLU A 101 -8.37 -13.16 -15.42
N PHE A 102 -8.94 -12.92 -14.24
CA PHE A 102 -8.51 -13.53 -12.99
C PHE A 102 -8.65 -15.06 -13.00
N VAL A 103 -9.79 -15.58 -13.43
CA VAL A 103 -10.03 -17.04 -13.49
C VAL A 103 -9.03 -17.69 -14.47
N LYS A 104 -8.81 -17.07 -15.64
CA LYS A 104 -7.80 -17.53 -16.61
C LYS A 104 -6.39 -17.54 -16.02
N TYR A 105 -6.06 -16.58 -15.15
CA TYR A 105 -4.78 -16.55 -14.45
C TYR A 105 -4.66 -17.69 -13.43
N LEU A 106 -5.67 -17.90 -12.58
CA LEU A 106 -5.69 -18.99 -11.60
C LEU A 106 -5.58 -20.37 -12.26
N ASP A 107 -6.26 -20.59 -13.38
CA ASP A 107 -6.26 -21.86 -14.10
C ASP A 107 -4.90 -22.22 -14.71
N ARG A 108 -4.04 -21.23 -15.02
CA ARG A 108 -2.65 -21.48 -15.47
C ARG A 108 -1.80 -22.08 -14.36
N ASN A 109 -1.99 -21.62 -13.12
CA ASN A 109 -1.24 -22.10 -11.97
C ASN A 109 -1.72 -23.47 -11.46
N LYS A 110 -2.95 -23.91 -11.80
CA LYS A 110 -3.46 -25.25 -11.45
C LYS A 110 -2.96 -26.37 -12.37
N LYS A 111 -2.40 -26.06 -13.53
CA LYS A 111 -1.90 -27.05 -14.51
C LYS A 111 -0.38 -27.28 -14.43
N ALA A 112 0.29 -26.69 -13.44
CA ALA A 112 1.72 -26.88 -13.15
C ALA A 112 1.92 -27.80 -11.95
#